data_AF-A0A7S1GTD0-F1
#
_entry.id   AF-A0A7S1GTD0-F1
#
_cell.length_a   1.000
_cell.length_b   1.000
_cell.length_c   1.000
_cell.angle_alpha   90.00
_cell.angle_beta   90.00
_cell.angle_gamma   90.00
#
_symmetry.space_group_name_H-M   'P 1'
#
loop_
_entity.id
_entity.type
_entity.pdbx_description
1 polymer ?
#
loop_
_entity_poly.entity_id
_entity_poly.type
_entity_poly.pdbx_seq_one_letter_code
_entity_poly.pdbx_strand_id
1 'polypeptide(L)'
;RPPAELGDLSKDDWLNIPDANDIGAKKRKAPEKERFMPAPDSLLAQAQAEQGTHAQLDDRQQTLGGIATVAGTASQMTDLNKVGEGRNTYLQLKLDRVSDSVSGQTVVDPKGYLTDLNSSIRNQTADVGDIKQARLLLKSAITSNPKHSPAWIAAARLEVIAGKVAQARNLIVQGCEAVPLNEDIWLEASTMHPPDQAKKIVAQAVQHIPTSVTLWMRAADLETEDKHRRRVLRRALELIPDSERLWKAAVELETEESARVLLARAVEEGCCPLSVDLWLFFFPPPDE
;
A
#
# COMPACT_ATOMS: atom_id res chain seq x y z
N ARG A 1 13.00 -23.80 78.78
CA ARG A 1 11.92 -24.54 79.48
C ARG A 1 10.77 -24.62 78.48
N PRO A 2 10.35 -25.81 78.00
CA PRO A 2 9.17 -25.91 77.15
C PRO A 2 7.94 -25.39 77.93
N PRO A 3 6.90 -24.90 77.23
CA PRO A 3 5.69 -24.39 77.88
C PRO A 3 5.08 -25.47 78.78
N ALA A 4 4.71 -25.12 80.02
CA ALA A 4 4.23 -26.06 81.03
C ALA A 4 2.95 -26.81 80.61
N GLU A 5 2.25 -26.32 79.59
CA GLU A 5 0.98 -26.87 79.07
C GLU A 5 1.17 -28.06 78.12
N LEU A 6 2.40 -28.40 77.69
CA LEU A 6 2.68 -29.58 76.86
C LEU A 6 2.96 -30.85 77.67
N GLY A 7 3.07 -30.75 79.00
CA GLY A 7 3.34 -31.90 79.89
C GLY A 7 2.13 -32.78 80.18
N ASP A 8 0.92 -32.25 79.99
CA ASP A 8 -0.34 -32.94 80.27
C ASP A 8 -0.85 -33.80 79.10
N LEU A 9 -0.17 -33.74 77.95
CA LEU A 9 -0.52 -34.52 76.76
C LEU A 9 -0.05 -35.97 76.92
N SER A 10 -0.97 -36.91 76.71
CA SER A 10 -0.66 -38.33 76.81
C SER A 10 0.26 -38.75 75.65
N LYS A 11 1.00 -39.85 75.85
CA LYS A 11 1.88 -40.38 74.80
C LYS A 11 1.12 -40.76 73.51
N ASP A 12 -0.16 -41.10 73.63
CA ASP A 12 -1.04 -41.40 72.50
C ASP A 12 -1.47 -40.14 71.73
N ASP A 13 -1.58 -38.98 72.38
CA ASP A 13 -1.85 -37.71 71.71
C ASP A 13 -0.64 -37.25 70.87
N TRP A 14 0.57 -37.53 71.37
CA TRP A 14 1.82 -37.29 70.63
C TRP A 14 1.97 -38.20 69.40
N LEU A 15 1.39 -39.40 69.44
CA LEU A 15 1.42 -40.37 68.33
C LEU A 15 0.39 -40.04 67.24
N ASN A 16 -0.63 -39.24 67.55
CA ASN A 16 -1.73 -38.89 66.64
C ASN A 16 -1.62 -37.47 66.05
N ILE A 17 -0.47 -36.81 66.18
CA ILE A 17 -0.25 -35.52 65.50
C ILE A 17 -0.28 -35.77 63.99
N PRO A 18 -1.17 -35.13 63.22
CA PRO A 18 -1.20 -35.31 61.77
C PRO A 18 0.10 -34.80 61.17
N ASP A 19 0.75 -35.64 60.36
CA ASP A 19 1.97 -35.27 59.65
C ASP A 19 1.72 -34.03 58.78
N ALA A 20 2.70 -33.12 58.70
CA ALA A 20 2.59 -31.85 57.96
C ALA A 20 2.30 -32.04 56.45
N ASN A 21 2.34 -33.27 55.96
CA ASN A 21 2.05 -33.64 54.58
C ASN A 21 0.54 -33.80 54.29
N ASP A 22 -0.32 -33.77 55.32
CA ASP A 22 -1.78 -33.81 55.18
C ASP A 22 -2.43 -32.41 55.06
N ILE A 23 -1.64 -31.34 55.16
CA ILE A 23 -2.10 -29.97 54.92
C ILE A 23 -2.19 -29.76 53.40
N GLY A 24 -3.28 -30.26 52.84
CA GLY A 24 -3.68 -30.02 51.47
C GLY A 24 -2.83 -30.80 50.48
N ALA A 25 -3.16 -32.08 50.31
CA ALA A 25 -2.96 -32.77 49.05
C ALA A 25 -3.74 -32.03 47.94
N LYS A 26 -3.24 -30.88 47.49
CA LYS A 26 -3.50 -30.38 46.15
C LYS A 26 -2.91 -31.44 45.24
N LYS A 27 -3.69 -32.48 44.94
CA LYS A 27 -3.47 -33.32 43.76
C LYS A 27 -3.19 -32.32 42.66
N ARG A 28 -1.93 -32.23 42.21
CA ARG A 28 -1.60 -31.53 40.99
C ARG A 28 -2.41 -32.28 39.93
N LYS A 29 -3.59 -31.74 39.56
CA LYS A 29 -4.30 -32.21 38.37
C LYS A 29 -3.24 -32.17 37.28
N ALA A 30 -3.00 -33.31 36.62
CA ALA A 30 -2.11 -33.35 35.47
C ALA A 30 -2.53 -32.20 34.53
N PRO A 31 -1.58 -31.46 33.93
CA PRO A 31 -1.95 -30.38 33.01
C PRO A 31 -2.86 -30.98 31.95
N GLU A 32 -4.12 -30.55 31.96
CA GLU A 32 -5.09 -30.95 30.97
C GLU A 32 -4.56 -30.46 29.64
N LYS A 33 -4.23 -31.40 28.75
CA LYS A 33 -3.73 -31.05 27.42
C LYS A 33 -4.89 -30.39 26.69
N GLU A 34 -4.96 -29.07 26.72
CA GLU A 34 -5.92 -28.28 25.96
C GLU A 34 -5.71 -28.58 24.47
N ARG A 35 -6.52 -29.51 23.95
CA ARG A 35 -6.64 -29.76 22.53
C ARG A 35 -7.57 -28.69 21.98
N PHE A 36 -6.98 -27.66 21.38
CA PHE A 36 -7.73 -26.70 20.59
C PHE A 36 -8.34 -27.42 19.39
N MET A 37 -9.64 -27.70 19.46
CA MET A 37 -10.41 -28.06 18.28
C MET A 37 -10.88 -26.79 17.59
N PRO A 38 -10.92 -26.75 16.25
CA PRO A 38 -11.58 -25.66 15.54
C PRO A 38 -13.04 -25.61 15.99
N ALA A 39 -13.51 -24.41 16.30
CA ALA A 39 -14.90 -24.18 16.68
C ALA A 39 -15.83 -24.64 15.53
N PRO A 40 -16.92 -25.38 15.82
CA PRO A 40 -17.87 -25.78 14.79
C PRO A 40 -18.64 -24.56 14.27
N ASP A 41 -18.96 -24.55 12.97
CA ASP A 41 -19.68 -23.47 12.29
C ASP A 41 -21.08 -23.18 12.88
N SER A 42 -21.62 -24.11 13.67
CA SER A 42 -22.85 -23.90 14.45
C SER A 42 -22.75 -22.72 15.43
N LEU A 43 -21.56 -22.45 15.98
CA LEU A 43 -21.34 -21.29 16.86
C LEU A 43 -21.39 -19.98 16.08
N LEU A 44 -20.95 -19.99 14.82
CA LEU A 44 -21.03 -18.83 13.93
C LEU A 44 -22.48 -18.55 13.52
N ALA A 45 -23.25 -19.61 13.23
CA ALA A 45 -24.67 -19.50 12.95
C ALA A 45 -25.47 -18.97 14.16
N GLN A 46 -25.12 -19.42 15.37
CA GLN A 46 -25.72 -18.91 16.60
C GLN A 46 -25.35 -17.44 16.85
N ALA A 47 -24.08 -17.05 16.66
CA ALA A 47 -23.64 -15.67 16.81
C ALA A 47 -24.30 -14.72 15.79
N GLN A 48 -24.55 -15.20 14.56
CA GLN A 48 -25.33 -14.44 13.57
C GLN A 48 -26.80 -14.31 13.98
N ALA A 49 -27.40 -15.35 14.57
CA ALA A 49 -28.75 -15.28 15.10
C ALA A 49 -28.86 -14.30 16.29
N GLU A 50 -27.88 -14.30 17.20
CA GLU A 50 -27.80 -13.37 18.33
C GLU A 50 -27.63 -11.91 17.86
N GLN A 51 -26.78 -11.67 16.87
CA GLN A 51 -26.64 -10.34 16.24
C GLN A 51 -27.94 -9.86 15.58
N GLY A 52 -28.79 -10.78 15.10
CA GLY A 52 -30.12 -10.46 14.58
C GLY A 52 -31.14 -10.08 15.66
N THR A 53 -30.98 -10.58 16.89
CA THR A 53 -31.93 -10.33 18.01
C THR A 53 -31.67 -9.02 18.76
N HIS A 54 -30.50 -8.39 18.61
CA HIS A 54 -30.18 -7.13 19.29
C HIS A 54 -30.77 -5.86 18.64
N ALA A 55 -31.49 -5.97 17.53
CA ALA A 55 -32.13 -4.83 16.85
C ALA A 55 -33.60 -4.58 17.25
N GLN A 56 -34.19 -5.39 18.13
CA GLN A 56 -35.54 -5.15 18.64
C GLN A 56 -35.51 -5.04 20.17
N LEU A 57 -35.48 -3.79 20.66
CA LEU A 57 -35.83 -3.48 22.04
C LEU A 57 -37.34 -3.68 22.18
N ASP A 58 -37.77 -4.45 23.18
CA ASP A 58 -39.18 -4.66 23.51
C ASP A 58 -39.82 -3.34 23.99
N ASP A 59 -40.90 -2.91 23.32
CA ASP A 59 -41.62 -1.65 23.60
C ASP A 59 -42.16 -1.55 25.04
N ARG A 60 -42.26 -2.68 25.75
CA ARG A 60 -42.64 -2.70 27.17
C ARG A 60 -41.56 -2.16 28.10
N GLN A 61 -40.29 -2.18 27.68
CA GLN A 61 -39.16 -1.74 28.50
C GLN A 61 -38.87 -0.24 28.36
N GLN A 62 -39.35 0.40 27.28
CA GLN A 62 -39.25 1.85 27.07
C GLN A 62 -40.42 2.64 27.69
N THR A 63 -41.58 2.01 27.87
CA THR A 63 -42.79 2.68 28.37
C THR A 63 -42.89 2.73 29.90
N LEU A 64 -42.15 1.87 30.62
CA LEU A 64 -42.10 1.86 32.08
C LEU A 64 -40.72 2.32 32.56
N GLY A 65 -40.61 3.64 32.76
CA GLY A 65 -39.38 4.34 33.19
C GLY A 65 -38.57 3.58 34.25
N GLY A 66 -37.26 3.51 34.00
CA GLY A 66 -36.30 2.68 34.72
C GLY A 66 -36.41 2.73 36.25
N ILE A 67 -36.35 1.54 36.84
CA ILE A 67 -35.92 1.20 38.20
C ILE A 67 -36.02 2.37 39.21
N ALA A 68 -37.24 2.67 39.66
CA ALA A 68 -37.43 3.34 40.94
C ALA A 68 -37.07 2.34 42.05
N THR A 69 -35.84 2.43 42.58
CA THR A 69 -35.47 1.68 43.78
C THR A 69 -36.10 2.36 44.99
N VAL A 70 -36.95 1.61 45.70
CA VAL A 70 -37.68 2.03 46.90
C VAL A 70 -36.70 2.54 47.96
N ALA A 71 -36.95 3.77 48.42
CA ALA A 71 -36.29 4.35 49.58
C ALA A 71 -36.75 3.63 50.86
N GLY A 72 -35.79 3.10 51.62
CA GLY A 72 -35.98 2.72 53.02
C GLY A 72 -35.52 1.32 53.36
N THR A 73 -34.26 1.18 53.79
CA THR A 73 -33.82 0.42 54.98
C THR A 73 -32.28 0.41 55.04
N ALA A 74 -31.76 0.41 56.25
CA ALA A 74 -30.40 0.78 56.60
C ALA A 74 -29.34 -0.27 56.21
N SER A 75 -28.29 0.18 55.51
CA SER A 75 -26.89 -0.19 55.79
C SER A 75 -25.96 0.74 55.03
N GLN A 76 -25.29 1.61 55.78
CA GLN A 76 -24.18 2.42 55.31
C GLN A 76 -23.00 1.49 54.96
N MET A 77 -22.93 1.09 53.71
CA MET A 77 -21.64 1.04 53.02
C MET A 77 -21.76 2.06 51.90
N THR A 78 -21.38 3.30 52.18
CA THR A 78 -21.18 4.32 51.16
C THR A 78 -20.10 3.79 50.24
N ASP A 79 -20.52 3.18 49.14
CA ASP A 79 -19.67 2.60 48.11
C ASP A 79 -18.75 3.71 47.58
N LEU A 80 -17.54 3.78 48.16
CA LEU A 80 -16.57 4.85 47.91
C LEU A 80 -16.17 4.87 46.42
N ASN A 81 -16.33 3.75 45.73
CA ASN A 81 -16.13 3.64 44.29
C ASN A 81 -17.16 4.47 43.52
N LYS A 82 -18.45 4.43 43.89
CA LYS A 82 -19.50 5.25 43.26
C LYS A 82 -19.30 6.74 43.51
N VAL A 83 -18.84 7.10 44.72
CA VAL A 83 -18.48 8.49 45.06
C VAL A 83 -17.24 8.94 44.28
N GLY A 84 -16.26 8.04 44.09
CA GLY A 84 -15.07 8.27 43.27
C GLY A 84 -15.38 8.45 41.78
N GLU A 85 -16.25 7.61 41.22
CA GLU A 85 -16.76 7.71 39.86
C GLU A 85 -17.50 9.03 39.62
N GLY A 86 -18.40 9.42 40.53
CA GLY A 86 -19.13 10.68 40.44
C GLY A 86 -18.23 11.93 40.53
N ARG A 87 -17.14 11.86 41.31
CA ARG A 87 -16.13 12.93 41.34
C ARG A 87 -15.28 12.96 40.07
N ASN A 88 -14.97 11.79 39.51
CA ASN A 88 -14.16 11.68 38.29
C ASN A 88 -14.91 12.23 37.06
N THR A 89 -16.20 11.91 36.90
CA THR A 89 -17.03 12.48 35.84
C THR A 89 -17.19 13.99 35.97
N TYR A 90 -17.32 14.50 37.20
CA TYR A 90 -17.35 15.94 37.44
C TYR A 90 -16.02 16.65 37.13
N LEU A 91 -14.89 16.01 37.45
CA LEU A 91 -13.57 16.50 37.07
C LEU A 91 -13.40 16.50 35.55
N GLN A 92 -13.84 15.44 34.88
CA GLN A 92 -13.85 15.36 33.42
C GLN A 92 -14.68 16.48 32.79
N LEU A 93 -15.86 16.79 33.32
CA LEU A 93 -16.68 17.92 32.83
C LEU A 93 -15.99 19.28 33.01
N LYS A 94 -15.29 19.49 34.13
CA LYS A 94 -14.50 20.72 34.33
C LYS A 94 -13.33 20.79 33.37
N LEU A 95 -12.67 19.67 33.13
CA LEU A 95 -11.53 19.59 32.24
C LEU A 95 -11.97 19.80 30.79
N ASP A 96 -13.13 19.27 30.39
CA ASP A 96 -13.77 19.47 29.09
C ASP A 96 -14.07 20.95 28.82
N ARG A 97 -14.66 21.63 29.81
CA ARG A 97 -14.90 23.07 29.75
C ARG A 97 -13.61 23.90 29.60
N VAL A 98 -12.51 23.43 30.19
CA VAL A 98 -11.20 24.07 30.04
C VAL A 98 -10.57 23.71 28.68
N SER A 99 -10.73 22.48 28.20
CA SER A 99 -10.22 22.06 26.89
C SER A 99 -10.96 22.72 25.73
N ASP A 100 -12.25 23.02 25.86
CA ASP A 100 -13.02 23.80 24.88
C ASP A 100 -12.44 25.20 24.65
N SER A 101 -11.71 25.74 25.64
CA SER A 101 -11.02 27.03 25.53
C SER A 101 -9.63 26.89 24.88
N VAL A 102 -9.13 25.67 24.69
CA VAL A 102 -7.83 25.37 24.08
C VAL A 102 -8.02 25.09 22.59
N SER A 103 -7.86 26.12 21.78
CA SER A 103 -7.78 25.95 20.32
C SER A 103 -6.46 25.26 19.91
N GLY A 104 -6.50 24.45 18.84
CA GLY A 104 -5.32 23.77 18.29
C GLY A 104 -5.14 22.30 18.66
N GLN A 105 -6.08 21.70 19.39
CA GLN A 105 -6.12 20.25 19.55
C GLN A 105 -6.57 19.59 18.25
N THR A 106 -5.83 18.57 17.78
CA THR A 106 -6.18 17.79 16.60
C THR A 106 -6.58 16.38 17.02
N VAL A 107 -7.87 16.06 16.90
CA VAL A 107 -8.39 14.70 17.08
C VAL A 107 -8.68 14.14 15.71
N VAL A 108 -7.96 13.09 15.32
CA VAL A 108 -8.26 12.35 14.09
C VAL A 108 -9.44 11.43 14.38
N ASP A 109 -10.48 11.46 13.54
CA ASP A 109 -11.62 10.55 13.66
C ASP A 109 -11.13 9.10 13.43
N PRO A 110 -11.21 8.20 14.44
CA PRO A 110 -10.74 6.83 14.30
C PRO A 110 -11.51 6.07 13.21
N LYS A 111 -12.78 6.40 12.97
CA LYS A 111 -13.57 5.76 11.90
C LYS A 111 -13.12 6.25 10.53
N GLY A 112 -13.00 7.57 10.35
CA GLY A 112 -12.45 8.20 9.15
C GLY A 112 -11.06 7.68 8.79
N TYR A 113 -10.17 7.59 9.78
CA TYR A 113 -8.81 7.08 9.59
C TYR A 113 -8.80 5.62 9.14
N LEU A 114 -9.67 4.77 9.70
CA LEU A 114 -9.77 3.38 9.28
C LEU A 114 -10.39 3.22 7.90
N THR A 115 -11.36 4.04 7.51
CA THR A 115 -11.87 4.07 6.14
C THR A 115 -10.80 4.52 5.14
N ASP A 116 -10.02 5.53 5.49
CA ASP A 116 -8.91 6.01 4.66
C ASP A 116 -7.82 4.95 4.52
N LEU A 117 -7.45 4.28 5.61
CA LEU A 117 -6.50 3.16 5.59
C LEU A 117 -7.01 2.00 4.72
N ASN A 118 -8.29 1.63 4.84
CA ASN A 118 -8.87 0.57 4.02
C ASN A 118 -8.91 0.95 2.53
N SER A 119 -9.08 2.23 2.20
CA SER A 119 -8.96 2.70 0.81
C SER A 119 -7.50 2.75 0.32
N SER A 120 -6.53 2.95 1.22
CA SER A 120 -5.09 3.01 0.90
C SER A 120 -4.47 1.63 0.68
N ILE A 121 -5.06 0.58 1.26
CA ILE A 121 -4.71 -0.80 0.95
C ILE A 121 -5.06 -1.05 -0.52
N ARG A 122 -4.08 -0.82 -1.40
CA ARG A 122 -4.15 -1.26 -2.78
C ARG A 122 -4.41 -2.77 -2.75
N ASN A 123 -5.52 -3.20 -3.33
CA ASN A 123 -5.89 -4.60 -3.57
C ASN A 123 -4.93 -5.29 -4.57
N GLN A 124 -3.63 -5.18 -4.37
CA GLN A 124 -2.64 -5.99 -5.10
C GLN A 124 -2.42 -7.24 -4.25
N THR A 125 -3.27 -8.22 -4.52
CA THR A 125 -3.36 -9.55 -3.91
C THR A 125 -2.17 -10.45 -4.26
N ALA A 126 -0.98 -9.89 -4.40
CA ALA A 126 0.24 -10.69 -4.50
C ALA A 126 0.60 -11.13 -3.09
N ASP A 127 0.48 -12.43 -2.82
CA ASP A 127 0.86 -12.99 -1.53
C ASP A 127 2.31 -12.62 -1.24
N VAL A 128 2.57 -12.05 -0.06
CA VAL A 128 3.88 -11.47 0.28
C VAL A 128 4.98 -12.55 0.22
N GLY A 129 4.61 -13.82 0.39
CA GLY A 129 5.46 -14.99 0.18
C GLY A 129 5.96 -15.12 -1.26
N ASP A 130 5.05 -15.04 -2.23
CA ASP A 130 5.36 -15.21 -3.66
C ASP A 130 6.26 -14.09 -4.18
N ILE A 131 6.07 -12.86 -3.70
CA ILE A 131 6.94 -11.72 -4.06
C ILE A 131 8.39 -11.99 -3.63
N LYS A 132 8.61 -12.61 -2.45
CA LYS A 132 9.97 -12.94 -1.99
C LYS A 132 10.61 -14.02 -2.84
N GLN A 133 9.85 -15.04 -3.23
CA GLN A 133 10.35 -16.09 -4.13
C GLN A 133 10.65 -15.55 -5.52
N ALA A 134 9.75 -14.72 -6.07
CA ALA A 134 9.93 -14.06 -7.36
C ALA A 134 11.17 -13.15 -7.36
N ARG A 135 11.43 -12.41 -6.29
CA ARG A 135 12.68 -11.62 -6.14
C ARG A 135 13.92 -12.51 -6.20
N LEU A 136 13.91 -13.64 -5.50
CA LEU A 136 15.05 -14.55 -5.47
C LEU A 136 15.31 -15.16 -6.85
N LEU A 137 14.24 -15.57 -7.54
CA LEU A 137 14.30 -16.11 -8.91
C LEU A 137 14.77 -15.06 -9.92
N LEU A 138 14.25 -13.83 -9.87
CA LEU A 138 14.66 -12.79 -10.81
C LEU A 138 16.09 -12.32 -10.52
N LYS A 139 16.51 -12.28 -9.25
CA LYS A 139 17.90 -11.98 -8.88
C LYS A 139 18.86 -13.07 -9.38
N SER A 140 18.50 -14.36 -9.28
CA SER A 140 19.32 -15.43 -9.85
C SER A 140 19.31 -15.39 -11.39
N ALA A 141 18.19 -15.01 -12.03
CA ALA A 141 18.10 -14.84 -13.48
C ALA A 141 18.99 -13.70 -14.00
N ILE A 142 19.01 -12.55 -13.31
CA ILE A 142 19.84 -11.40 -13.68
C ILE A 142 21.33 -11.71 -13.49
N THR A 143 21.70 -12.37 -12.39
CA THR A 143 23.10 -12.72 -12.11
C THR A 143 23.64 -13.79 -13.04
N SER A 144 22.81 -14.76 -13.45
CA SER A 144 23.18 -15.75 -14.46
C SER A 144 23.28 -15.15 -15.86
N ASN A 145 22.34 -14.27 -16.23
CA ASN A 145 22.26 -13.68 -17.57
C ASN A 145 22.12 -12.15 -17.52
N PRO A 146 23.23 -11.40 -17.35
CA PRO A 146 23.18 -9.92 -17.29
C PRO A 146 22.67 -9.27 -18.57
N LYS A 147 22.83 -9.94 -19.73
CA LYS A 147 22.41 -9.44 -21.05
C LYS A 147 20.91 -9.57 -21.33
N HIS A 148 20.16 -10.24 -20.45
CA HIS A 148 18.75 -10.53 -20.70
C HIS A 148 17.86 -9.37 -20.23
N SER A 149 17.47 -8.48 -21.15
CA SER A 149 16.68 -7.28 -20.85
C SER A 149 15.32 -7.56 -20.19
N PRO A 150 14.53 -8.57 -20.63
CA PRO A 150 13.25 -8.87 -19.98
C PRO A 150 13.36 -9.25 -18.50
N ALA A 151 14.48 -9.86 -18.06
CA ALA A 151 14.68 -10.15 -16.64
C ALA A 151 14.81 -8.88 -15.80
N TRP A 152 15.54 -7.87 -16.29
CA TRP A 152 15.65 -6.56 -15.63
C TRP A 152 14.31 -5.84 -15.56
N ILE A 153 13.54 -5.87 -16.65
CA ILE A 153 12.19 -5.28 -16.72
C ILE A 153 11.24 -5.99 -15.75
N ALA A 154 11.23 -7.33 -15.74
CA ALA A 154 10.40 -8.12 -14.85
C ALA A 154 10.75 -7.87 -13.37
N ALA A 155 12.04 -7.76 -13.04
CA ALA A 155 12.49 -7.46 -11.69
C ALA A 155 12.07 -6.05 -11.24
N ALA A 156 12.19 -5.05 -12.12
CA ALA A 156 11.74 -3.69 -11.82
C ALA A 156 10.22 -3.64 -11.63
N ARG A 157 9.44 -4.27 -12.51
CA ARG A 157 7.97 -4.35 -12.42
C ARG A 157 7.52 -5.05 -11.15
N LEU A 158 8.20 -6.12 -10.73
CA LEU A 158 7.91 -6.80 -9.47
C LEU A 158 8.07 -5.85 -8.26
N GLU A 159 9.10 -5.02 -8.24
CA GLU A 159 9.31 -4.06 -7.14
C GLU A 159 8.29 -2.91 -7.16
N VAL A 160 7.79 -2.52 -8.33
CA VAL A 160 6.68 -1.57 -8.45
C VAL A 160 5.40 -2.15 -7.84
N ILE A 161 5.08 -3.42 -8.14
CA ILE A 161 3.94 -4.14 -7.56
C ILE A 161 4.11 -4.27 -6.05
N ALA A 162 5.34 -4.52 -5.57
CA ALA A 162 5.63 -4.59 -4.14
C ALA A 162 5.62 -3.23 -3.42
N GLY A 163 5.34 -2.12 -4.11
CA GLY A 163 5.31 -0.76 -3.56
C GLY A 163 6.68 -0.12 -3.36
N LYS A 164 7.79 -0.77 -3.74
CA LYS A 164 9.17 -0.28 -3.56
C LYS A 164 9.70 0.42 -4.81
N VAL A 165 9.02 1.48 -5.24
CA VAL A 165 9.33 2.20 -6.48
C VAL A 165 10.74 2.79 -6.51
N ALA A 166 11.31 3.17 -5.36
CA ALA A 166 12.70 3.65 -5.31
C ALA A 166 13.72 2.53 -5.63
N GLN A 167 13.48 1.30 -5.15
CA GLN A 167 14.34 0.16 -5.47
C GLN A 167 14.19 -0.26 -6.92
N ALA A 168 12.95 -0.26 -7.45
CA ALA A 168 12.68 -0.51 -8.86
C ALA A 168 13.47 0.44 -9.79
N ARG A 169 13.48 1.73 -9.45
CA ARG A 169 14.21 2.78 -10.19
C ARG A 169 15.72 2.54 -10.21
N ASN A 170 16.31 2.20 -9.07
CA ASN A 170 17.74 1.89 -9.03
C ASN A 170 18.08 0.62 -9.82
N LEU A 171 17.20 -0.39 -9.76
CA LEU A 171 17.40 -1.66 -10.45
C LEU A 171 17.29 -1.51 -11.98
N ILE A 172 16.35 -0.71 -12.49
CA ILE A 172 16.23 -0.49 -13.93
C ILE A 172 17.42 0.31 -14.48
N VAL A 173 17.96 1.28 -13.72
CA VAL A 173 19.18 2.01 -14.11
C VAL A 173 20.38 1.07 -14.21
N GLN A 174 20.56 0.15 -13.25
CA GLN A 174 21.57 -0.90 -13.36
C GLN A 174 21.35 -1.81 -14.58
N GLY A 175 20.09 -2.10 -14.90
CA GLY A 175 19.72 -2.84 -16.10
C GLY A 175 20.09 -2.09 -17.39
N CYS A 176 19.89 -0.78 -17.45
CA CYS A 176 20.28 0.06 -18.58
C CYS A 176 21.80 0.05 -18.81
N GLU A 177 22.61 0.09 -17.74
CA GLU A 177 24.06 -0.03 -17.83
C GLU A 177 24.51 -1.42 -18.31
N ALA A 178 23.81 -2.48 -17.88
CA ALA A 178 24.10 -3.84 -18.28
C ALA A 178 23.71 -4.13 -19.75
N VAL A 179 22.61 -3.55 -20.22
CA VAL A 179 22.08 -3.75 -21.58
C VAL A 179 21.75 -2.42 -22.26
N PRO A 180 22.76 -1.68 -22.74
CA PRO A 180 22.53 -0.36 -23.35
C PRO A 180 21.86 -0.42 -24.72
N LEU A 181 21.93 -1.57 -25.41
CA LEU A 181 21.50 -1.74 -26.81
C LEU A 181 20.01 -2.09 -26.99
N ASN A 182 19.28 -2.39 -25.91
CA ASN A 182 17.85 -2.70 -26.02
C ASN A 182 17.01 -1.46 -25.74
N GLU A 183 16.05 -1.13 -26.61
CA GLU A 183 15.15 0.01 -26.43
C GLU A 183 14.12 -0.18 -25.30
N ASP A 184 13.63 -1.41 -25.10
CA ASP A 184 12.52 -1.70 -24.17
C ASP A 184 12.86 -1.32 -22.73
N ILE A 185 14.12 -1.53 -22.34
CA ILE A 185 14.59 -1.23 -20.98
C ILE A 185 14.62 0.27 -20.73
N TRP A 186 15.01 1.06 -21.73
CA TRP A 186 15.05 2.52 -21.65
C TRP A 186 13.63 3.11 -21.66
N LEU A 187 12.71 2.53 -22.43
CA LEU A 187 11.31 2.91 -22.41
C LEU A 187 10.70 2.67 -21.02
N GLU A 188 10.90 1.48 -20.45
CA GLU A 188 10.43 1.17 -19.10
C GLU A 188 11.09 2.07 -18.04
N ALA A 189 12.39 2.35 -18.17
CA ALA A 189 13.06 3.29 -17.26
C ALA A 189 12.43 4.68 -17.33
N SER A 190 12.05 5.16 -18.52
CA SER A 190 11.40 6.46 -18.71
C SER A 190 9.98 6.54 -18.14
N THR A 191 9.28 5.42 -17.98
CA THR A 191 7.92 5.39 -17.42
C THR A 191 7.96 5.30 -15.89
N MET A 192 8.97 4.62 -15.33
CA MET A 192 9.13 4.49 -13.88
C MET A 192 9.69 5.75 -13.19
N HIS A 193 10.42 6.59 -13.94
CA HIS A 193 11.03 7.80 -13.39
C HIS A 193 10.15 9.04 -13.56
N PRO A 194 10.26 10.03 -12.65
CA PRO A 194 9.65 11.35 -12.85
C PRO A 194 10.16 12.01 -14.14
N PRO A 195 9.38 12.92 -14.75
CA PRO A 195 9.69 13.50 -16.07
C PRO A 195 11.08 14.15 -16.12
N ASP A 196 11.50 14.84 -15.06
CA ASP A 196 12.81 15.51 -15.01
C ASP A 196 14.00 14.54 -15.12
N GLN A 197 13.87 13.35 -14.51
CA GLN A 197 14.89 12.31 -14.59
C GLN A 197 14.73 11.49 -15.88
N ALA A 198 13.49 11.26 -16.32
CA ALA A 198 13.20 10.56 -17.56
C ALA A 198 13.85 11.24 -18.77
N LYS A 199 13.86 12.59 -18.84
CA LYS A 199 14.58 13.33 -19.90
C LYS A 199 16.06 12.98 -19.97
N LYS A 200 16.74 12.88 -18.81
CA LYS A 200 18.16 12.51 -18.74
C LYS A 200 18.40 11.07 -19.20
N ILE A 201 17.53 10.16 -18.76
CA ILE A 201 17.59 8.74 -19.12
C ILE A 201 17.37 8.56 -20.63
N VAL A 202 16.37 9.23 -21.20
CA VAL A 202 16.09 9.16 -22.65
C VAL A 202 17.23 9.80 -23.46
N ALA A 203 17.84 10.89 -22.97
CA ALA A 203 19.01 11.47 -23.61
C ALA A 203 20.21 10.48 -23.63
N GLN A 204 20.41 9.68 -22.58
CA GLN A 204 21.39 8.60 -22.56
C GLN A 204 21.00 7.46 -23.52
N ALA A 205 19.73 7.07 -23.52
CA ALA A 205 19.21 6.02 -24.40
C ALA A 205 19.47 6.33 -25.87
N VAL A 206 19.21 7.58 -26.29
CA VAL A 206 19.44 8.06 -27.66
C VAL A 206 20.92 8.04 -28.06
N GLN A 207 21.85 8.24 -27.12
CA GLN A 207 23.29 8.13 -27.40
C GLN A 207 23.70 6.68 -27.69
N HIS A 208 23.07 5.72 -27.00
CA HIS A 208 23.34 4.29 -27.22
C HIS A 208 22.60 3.73 -28.44
N ILE A 209 21.36 4.17 -28.68
CA ILE A 209 20.47 3.68 -29.73
C ILE A 209 19.89 4.86 -30.52
N PRO A 210 20.65 5.48 -31.43
CA PRO A 210 20.18 6.62 -32.20
C PRO A 210 19.12 6.24 -33.26
N THR A 211 19.05 4.96 -33.63
CA THR A 211 18.18 4.41 -34.69
C THR A 211 16.77 4.06 -34.24
N SER A 212 16.45 4.17 -32.94
CA SER A 212 15.13 3.78 -32.42
C SER A 212 14.14 4.95 -32.49
N VAL A 213 13.10 4.78 -33.31
CA VAL A 213 12.00 5.75 -33.46
C VAL A 213 11.18 5.89 -32.18
N THR A 214 10.95 4.79 -31.45
CA THR A 214 10.12 4.77 -30.25
C THR A 214 10.74 5.59 -29.12
N LEU A 215 12.07 5.56 -28.97
CA LEU A 215 12.80 6.39 -28.01
C LEU A 215 12.68 7.89 -28.35
N TRP A 216 12.80 8.24 -29.63
CA TRP A 216 12.63 9.64 -30.09
C TRP A 216 11.22 10.17 -29.87
N MET A 217 10.19 9.35 -30.14
CA MET A 217 8.80 9.70 -29.83
C MET A 217 8.60 9.90 -28.32
N ARG A 218 9.11 8.98 -27.51
CA ARG A 218 9.05 9.10 -26.04
C ARG A 218 9.78 10.35 -25.53
N ALA A 219 10.89 10.74 -26.16
CA ALA A 219 11.59 11.98 -25.85
C ALA A 219 10.70 13.21 -26.15
N ALA A 220 9.99 13.19 -27.27
CA ALA A 220 9.08 14.26 -27.68
C ALA A 220 7.90 14.42 -26.70
N ASP A 221 7.35 13.32 -26.21
CA ASP A 221 6.24 13.29 -25.24
C ASP A 221 6.64 13.82 -23.85
N LEU A 222 7.90 13.64 -23.46
CA LEU A 222 8.42 14.13 -22.18
C LEU A 222 8.67 15.65 -22.19
N GLU A 223 8.75 16.28 -23.37
CA GLU A 223 8.92 17.72 -23.48
C GLU A 223 7.58 18.46 -23.38
N THR A 224 7.53 19.43 -22.46
CA THR A 224 6.36 20.30 -22.24
C THR A 224 6.33 21.46 -23.23
N GLU A 225 7.49 21.93 -23.69
CA GLU A 225 7.61 23.08 -24.59
C GLU A 225 7.70 22.62 -26.06
N ASP A 226 6.87 23.20 -26.92
CA ASP A 226 6.86 22.87 -28.36
C ASP A 226 8.18 23.24 -29.06
N LYS A 227 8.92 24.22 -28.53
CA LYS A 227 10.27 24.57 -29.03
C LYS A 227 11.26 23.42 -28.81
N HIS A 228 11.21 22.78 -27.64
CA HIS A 228 12.10 21.66 -27.32
C HIS A 228 11.68 20.41 -28.09
N ARG A 229 10.37 20.14 -28.17
CA ARG A 229 9.83 19.03 -28.96
C ARG A 229 10.26 19.09 -30.43
N ARG A 230 10.13 20.26 -31.08
CA ARG A 230 10.60 20.47 -32.46
C ARG A 230 12.10 20.21 -32.63
N ARG A 231 12.94 20.64 -31.67
CA ARG A 231 14.39 20.37 -31.72
C ARG A 231 14.70 18.88 -31.64
N VAL A 232 14.03 18.16 -30.76
CA VAL A 232 14.17 16.70 -30.60
C VAL A 232 13.79 15.98 -31.89
N LEU A 233 12.63 16.32 -32.47
CA LEU A 233 12.16 15.69 -33.71
C LEU A 233 13.03 16.01 -34.92
N ARG A 234 13.51 17.26 -35.07
CA ARG A 234 14.47 17.60 -36.13
C ARG A 234 15.76 16.78 -36.01
N ARG A 235 16.27 16.62 -34.79
CA ARG A 235 17.44 15.77 -34.54
C ARG A 235 17.17 14.30 -34.83
N ALA A 236 15.96 13.81 -34.52
CA ALA A 236 15.54 12.46 -34.86
C ALA A 236 15.51 12.23 -36.37
N LEU A 237 14.96 13.18 -37.15
CA LEU A 237 14.87 13.11 -38.61
C LEU A 237 16.24 13.18 -39.31
N GLU A 238 17.23 13.85 -38.71
CA GLU A 238 18.62 13.80 -39.22
C GLU A 238 19.24 12.41 -39.12
N LEU A 239 18.82 11.61 -38.14
CA LEU A 239 19.36 10.27 -37.89
C LEU A 239 18.52 9.17 -38.54
N ILE A 240 17.21 9.35 -38.60
CA ILE A 240 16.23 8.40 -39.12
C ILE A 240 15.32 9.13 -40.11
N PRO A 241 15.75 9.30 -41.37
CA PRO A 241 14.91 9.89 -42.40
C PRO A 241 13.73 8.98 -42.80
N ASP A 242 13.84 7.67 -42.64
CA ASP A 242 12.91 6.69 -43.24
C ASP A 242 11.57 6.53 -42.49
N SER A 243 11.42 7.13 -41.31
CA SER A 243 10.30 6.85 -40.42
C SER A 243 9.14 7.84 -40.58
N GLU A 244 8.06 7.40 -41.21
CA GLU A 244 6.80 8.14 -41.35
C GLU A 244 6.24 8.67 -40.03
N ARG A 245 6.36 7.91 -38.94
CA ARG A 245 5.85 8.31 -37.62
C ARG A 245 6.51 9.58 -37.09
N LEU A 246 7.81 9.75 -37.33
CA LEU A 246 8.55 10.95 -36.91
C LEU A 246 8.17 12.14 -37.77
N TRP A 247 7.98 11.92 -39.08
CA TRP A 247 7.53 12.96 -40.00
C TRP A 247 6.15 13.48 -39.63
N LYS A 248 5.17 12.60 -39.37
CA LYS A 248 3.82 13.00 -38.93
C LYS A 248 3.87 13.84 -37.65
N ALA A 249 4.56 13.34 -36.63
CA ALA A 249 4.71 14.06 -35.36
C ALA A 249 5.41 15.42 -35.53
N ALA A 250 6.38 15.52 -36.46
CA ALA A 250 7.06 16.78 -36.75
C ALA A 250 6.15 17.77 -37.49
N VAL A 251 5.35 17.30 -38.44
CA VAL A 251 4.41 18.12 -39.23
C VAL A 251 3.29 18.68 -38.36
N GLU A 252 2.74 17.87 -37.44
CA GLU A 252 1.67 18.29 -36.52
C GLU A 252 2.06 19.46 -35.60
N LEU A 253 3.36 19.62 -35.31
CA LEU A 253 3.87 20.66 -34.40
C LEU A 253 4.33 21.92 -35.10
N GLU A 254 4.41 21.90 -36.43
CA GLU A 254 5.05 22.95 -37.21
C GLU A 254 4.01 23.85 -37.89
N THR A 255 4.34 25.12 -38.12
CA THR A 255 3.46 26.07 -38.81
C THR A 255 3.32 25.69 -40.29
N GLU A 256 2.22 26.09 -40.93
CA GLU A 256 1.84 25.67 -42.29
C GLU A 256 2.98 25.82 -43.32
N GLU A 257 3.69 26.94 -43.30
CA GLU A 257 4.80 27.21 -44.23
C GLU A 257 5.98 26.25 -44.05
N SER A 258 6.40 26.01 -42.80
CA SER A 258 7.49 25.10 -42.49
C SER A 258 7.08 23.62 -42.56
N ALA A 259 5.80 23.32 -42.33
CA ALA A 259 5.22 22.01 -42.57
C ALA A 259 5.30 21.63 -44.06
N ARG A 260 4.99 22.57 -44.98
CA ARG A 260 5.13 22.33 -46.43
C ARG A 260 6.57 22.04 -46.83
N VAL A 261 7.55 22.76 -46.27
CA VAL A 261 8.97 22.50 -46.54
C VAL A 261 9.40 21.13 -46.00
N LEU A 262 8.95 20.74 -44.80
CA LEU A 262 9.23 19.42 -44.23
C LEU A 262 8.58 18.30 -45.05
N LEU A 263 7.34 18.47 -45.51
CA LEU A 263 6.64 17.51 -46.35
C LEU A 263 7.29 17.37 -47.72
N ALA A 264 7.66 18.48 -48.37
CA ALA A 264 8.42 18.45 -49.62
C ALA A 264 9.72 17.67 -49.44
N ARG A 265 10.44 17.91 -48.34
CA ARG A 265 11.65 17.14 -48.01
C ARG A 265 11.37 15.64 -47.81
N ALA A 266 10.35 15.29 -47.04
CA ALA A 266 9.99 13.91 -46.75
C ALA A 266 9.62 13.11 -48.03
N VAL A 267 8.92 13.78 -48.94
CA VAL A 267 8.33 13.19 -50.14
C VAL A 267 9.29 13.21 -51.34
N GLU A 268 9.97 14.33 -51.59
CA GLU A 268 10.85 14.53 -52.75
C GLU A 268 12.27 14.00 -52.54
N GLU A 269 12.85 14.12 -51.34
CA GLU A 269 14.20 13.57 -51.05
C GLU A 269 14.19 12.04 -50.85
N GLY A 270 13.06 11.37 -51.09
CA GLY A 270 12.97 9.90 -51.12
C GLY A 270 13.00 9.23 -49.75
N CYS A 271 12.75 9.97 -48.67
CA CYS A 271 12.74 9.45 -47.31
C CYS A 271 11.52 8.55 -47.04
N CYS A 272 10.34 8.91 -47.56
CA CYS A 272 9.10 8.12 -47.42
C CYS A 272 8.20 8.22 -48.67
N PRO A 273 8.60 7.69 -49.85
CA PRO A 273 7.80 7.85 -51.07
C PRO A 273 6.47 7.06 -51.06
N LEU A 274 6.36 6.04 -50.21
CA LEU A 274 5.22 5.11 -50.15
C LEU A 274 4.12 5.51 -49.15
N SER A 275 4.35 6.52 -48.31
CA SER A 275 3.38 6.91 -47.28
C SER A 275 2.28 7.80 -47.87
N VAL A 276 1.10 7.23 -48.10
CA VAL A 276 -0.08 7.92 -48.65
C VAL A 276 -0.49 9.12 -47.79
N ASP A 277 -0.41 8.98 -46.46
CA ASP A 277 -0.84 10.04 -45.54
C ASP A 277 0.00 11.32 -45.69
N LEU A 278 1.33 11.20 -45.87
CA LEU A 278 2.19 12.37 -46.09
C LEU A 278 1.90 13.05 -47.43
N TRP A 279 1.58 12.26 -48.47
CA TRP A 279 1.14 12.79 -49.76
C TRP A 279 -0.20 13.53 -49.66
N LEU A 280 -1.14 13.02 -48.87
CA LEU A 280 -2.43 13.69 -48.62
C LEU A 280 -2.26 14.98 -47.80
N PHE A 281 -1.34 15.00 -46.83
CA PHE A 281 -1.00 16.24 -46.13
C PHE A 281 -0.32 17.27 -47.04
N PHE A 282 0.47 16.82 -48.01
CA PHE A 282 1.16 17.70 -48.95
C PHE A 282 0.23 18.26 -50.04
N PHE A 283 -0.65 17.41 -50.58
CA PHE A 283 -1.73 17.78 -51.49
C PHE A 283 -3.07 17.55 -50.81
N PRO A 284 -3.51 18.49 -49.94
CA PRO A 284 -4.87 18.42 -49.40
C PRO A 284 -5.85 18.41 -50.58
N PRO A 285 -6.90 17.56 -50.54
CA PRO A 285 -7.93 17.59 -51.57
C PRO A 285 -8.52 19.00 -51.63
N PRO A 286 -8.79 19.56 -52.83
CA PRO A 286 -9.45 20.85 -52.94
C PRO A 286 -10.78 20.76 -52.20
N ASP A 287 -10.98 21.64 -51.22
CA ASP A 287 -12.21 21.75 -50.45
C ASP A 287 -13.40 21.91 -51.44
N GLU A 288 -14.41 21.05 -51.33
CA GLU A 288 -15.74 21.25 -51.97
C GLU A 288 -16.52 22.37 -51.27
#